data_AF-A0A242MSJ3-F1
#
_entry.id   AF-A0A242MSJ3-F1
#
_cell.length_a   1.000
_cell.length_b   1.000
_cell.length_c   1.000
_cell.angle_alpha   90.00
_cell.angle_beta   90.00
_cell.angle_gamma   90.00
#
_symmetry.space_group_name_H-M   'P 1'
#
loop_
_entity.id
_entity.type
_entity.pdbx_description
1 polymer ?
#
loop_
_entity_poly.entity_id
_entity_poly.type
_entity_poly.pdbx_seq_one_letter_code
_entity_poly.pdbx_strand_id
1 'polypeptide(L)' 'MVSNEIGLGVVPMGSVTRLYVDELGRLNQRVAAASTHVTMMVAGLPLVLKG' A
#
# COMPACT_ATOMS: atom_id res chain seq x y z
N MET A 1 -3.50 6.41 10.32
CA MET A 1 -3.31 4.96 10.05
C MET A 1 -1.98 4.79 9.35
N VAL A 2 -1.23 3.72 9.65
CA VAL A 2 0.00 3.36 8.94
C VAL A 2 -0.24 1.97 8.34
N SER A 3 0.16 1.80 7.08
CA SER A 3 0.11 0.53 6.35
C SER A 3 1.38 0.38 5.53
N ASN A 4 1.61 -0.81 5.01
CA ASN A 4 2.76 -1.13 4.17
C ASN A 4 2.35 -1.15 2.70
N GLU A 5 3.26 -0.70 1.84
CA GLU A 5 3.20 -0.97 0.40
C GLU A 5 4.11 -2.17 0.10
N ILE A 6 3.52 -3.23 -0.47
CA ILE A 6 4.23 -4.49 -0.76
C ILE A 6 4.04 -4.96 -2.20
N GLY A 7 3.29 -4.22 -3.02
CA GLY A 7 2.99 -4.57 -4.41
C GLY A 7 4.09 -4.17 -5.41
N LEU A 8 5.15 -3.49 -4.96
CA LEU A 8 6.25 -3.01 -5.81
C LEU A 8 7.37 -4.04 -6.04
N GLY A 9 7.21 -5.26 -5.53
CA GLY A 9 8.16 -6.35 -5.68
C GLY A 9 7.79 -7.34 -6.78
N VAL A 10 8.48 -8.48 -6.79
CA VAL A 10 8.13 -9.62 -7.66
C VAL A 10 6.82 -10.26 -7.22
N VAL A 11 6.07 -10.82 -8.17
CA VAL A 11 4.84 -11.56 -7.85
C VAL A 11 5.19 -12.81 -7.02
N PRO A 12 4.62 -12.99 -5.82
CA PRO A 12 4.96 -14.11 -4.97
C PRO A 12 4.45 -15.43 -5.56
N MET A 13 5.17 -16.54 -5.33
CA MET A 13 4.81 -17.82 -5.95
C MET A 13 3.56 -18.47 -5.31
N GLY A 14 3.38 -18.33 -3.99
CA GLY A 14 2.28 -18.95 -3.24
C GLY A 14 0.94 -18.24 -3.44
N SER A 15 -0.13 -19.00 -3.69
CA SER A 15 -1.48 -18.48 -3.92
C SER A 15 -2.01 -17.64 -2.76
N VAL A 16 -1.79 -18.10 -1.52
CA VAL A 16 -2.15 -17.37 -0.30
C VAL A 16 -1.41 -16.04 -0.21
N THR A 17 -0.11 -16.04 -0.54
CA THR A 17 0.70 -14.82 -0.51
C THR A 17 0.27 -13.82 -1.59
N ARG A 18 -0.07 -14.29 -2.80
CA ARG A 18 -0.63 -13.43 -3.85
C ARG A 18 -1.95 -12.79 -3.39
N LEU A 19 -2.86 -13.60 -2.85
CA LEU A 19 -4.14 -13.11 -2.35
C LEU A 19 -3.95 -12.05 -1.25
N TYR A 20 -3.00 -12.26 -0.35
CA TYR A 20 -2.68 -11.28 0.68
C TYR A 20 -2.19 -9.95 0.10
N VAL A 21 -1.27 -9.98 -0.87
CA VAL A 21 -0.77 -8.76 -1.54
C VAL A 21 -1.91 -8.02 -2.22
N ASP A 22 -2.76 -8.73 -2.95
CA ASP A 22 -3.90 -8.14 -3.66
C ASP A 22 -4.90 -7.49 -2.69
N GLU A 23 -5.28 -8.20 -1.62
CA GLU A 23 -6.23 -7.69 -0.63
C GLU A 23 -5.66 -6.52 0.19
N LEU A 24 -4.36 -6.53 0.50
CA LEU A 24 -3.72 -5.39 1.13
C LEU A 24 -3.73 -4.16 0.21
N GLY A 25 -3.47 -4.34 -1.09
CA GLY A 25 -3.57 -3.26 -2.08
C GLY A 25 -5.00 -2.68 -2.15
N ARG A 26 -6.03 -3.53 -2.21
CA ARG A 26 -7.44 -3.11 -2.19
C ARG A 26 -7.81 -2.39 -0.89
N LEU A 27 -7.29 -2.84 0.25
CA LEU A 27 -7.48 -2.14 1.53
C LEU A 27 -6.82 -0.76 1.54
N ASN A 28 -5.55 -0.68 1.13
CA ASN A 28 -4.81 0.58 1.05
C ASN A 28 -5.53 1.61 0.16
N GLN A 29 -6.05 1.18 -1.00
CA GLN A 29 -6.84 2.04 -1.88
C GLN A 29 -8.11 2.59 -1.20
N ARG A 30 -8.88 1.74 -0.51
CA ARG A 30 -10.09 2.17 0.21
C ARG A 30 -9.77 3.16 1.33
N VAL A 31 -8.71 2.90 2.08
CA VAL A 31 -8.25 3.80 3.15
C VAL A 31 -7.77 5.14 2.57
N ALA A 32 -6.99 5.11 1.49
CA ALA A 32 -6.51 6.32 0.81
C ALA A 32 -7.67 7.18 0.27
N ALA A 33 -8.71 6.55 -0.28
CA ALA A 33 -9.90 7.24 -0.74
C ALA A 33 -10.62 7.98 0.40
N ALA A 34 -10.74 7.34 1.58
CA ALA A 34 -11.37 7.91 2.76
C ALA A 34 -10.49 8.92 3.53
N SER A 35 -9.18 8.92 3.29
CA SER A 35 -8.23 9.80 3.99
C SER A 35 -8.16 11.19 3.36
N THR A 36 -7.99 12.23 4.15
CA THR A 36 -7.76 13.59 3.64
C THR A 36 -6.34 13.75 3.07
N HIS A 37 -5.36 13.16 3.73
CA HIS A 37 -3.96 13.18 3.33
C HIS A 37 -3.42 11.75 3.16
N VAL A 38 -2.55 11.55 2.18
CA VAL A 38 -1.85 10.28 1.94
C VAL A 38 -0.38 10.59 1.65
N THR A 39 0.51 9.95 2.40
CA THR A 39 1.95 10.08 2.24
C THR A 39 2.57 8.69 2.13
N MET A 40 3.42 8.49 1.12
CA MET A 40 4.29 7.34 1.02
C MET A 40 5.65 7.71 1.62
N MET A 41 6.15 6.89 2.55
CA MET A 41 7.48 7.09 3.13
C MET A 41 8.50 6.22 2.39
N VAL A 42 9.56 6.84 1.85
CA VAL A 42 10.64 6.14 1.13
C VAL A 42 11.98 6.60 1.66
N ALA A 43 12.78 5.68 2.21
CA ALA A 43 14.08 6.00 2.82
C ALA A 43 14.02 7.15 3.87
N GLY A 44 12.92 7.22 4.63
CA GLY A 44 12.67 8.28 5.61
C GLY A 44 12.17 9.61 5.02
N LEU A 45 12.06 9.71 3.70
CA LEU A 45 11.58 10.90 3.00
C LEU A 45 10.08 10.77 2.67
N PRO A 46 9.28 11.82 2.89
CA PRO A 46 7.86 11.81 2.56
C PRO A 46 7.63 12.12 1.08
N LEU A 47 6.79 11.32 0.43
CA LEU A 47 6.19 11.60 -0.86
C LEU A 47 4.69 11.80 -0.66
N VAL A 48 4.21 13.04 -0.82
CA VAL A 48 2.79 13.37 -0.70
C VAL A 48 2.04 12.89 -1.94
N LEU A 49 1.11 11.95 -1.76
CA LEU A 49 0.28 11.40 -2.84
C LEU A 49 -1.10 12.06 -2.90
N LYS A 50 -1.61 12.54 -1.76
CA LYS A 50 -2.88 13.26 -1.62
C LYS A 50 -2.74 14.26 -0.47
N GLY A 51 -3.23 15.49 -0.65
CA GLY A 51 -3.30 16.54 0.35
C GLY A 51 -4.19 17.68 -0.13
#